data_AF-A0A9Q9FEE0-F1
#
_entry.id   AF-A0A9Q9FEE0-F1
#
_cell.length_a   1.000
_cell.length_b   1.000
_cell.length_c   1.000
_cell.angle_alpha   90.00
_cell.angle_beta   90.00
_cell.angle_gamma   90.00
#
_symmetry.space_group_name_H-M   'P 1'
#
loop_
_entity.id
_entity.type
_entity.pdbx_description
1 polymer ?
#
loop_
_entity_poly.entity_id
_entity_poly.type
_entity_poly.pdbx_seq_one_letter_code
_entity_poly.pdbx_strand_id
1 'polypeptide(L)'
;MRKRYYTNFEFYYDENTMDIPQHILESEQLSDAAKNIYIYFIYLITENVEDVLDALSRIDEAKKDLEPGLEELLACGLIKNEIKTNEAGEEEVHYIVTKEMNE
;
A
#
# COMPACT_ATOMS: atom_id res chain seq x y z
N MET A 1 -1.35 -18.48 5.47
CA MET A 1 -0.18 -17.79 4.90
C MET A 1 -0.16 -16.39 5.49
N ARG A 2 0.92 -16.03 6.20
CA ARG A 2 1.02 -14.73 6.86
C ARG A 2 1.27 -13.64 5.82
N LYS A 3 0.70 -12.46 6.01
CA LYS A 3 0.94 -11.30 5.15
C LYS A 3 1.79 -10.28 5.91
N ARG A 4 2.66 -9.57 5.19
CA ARG A 4 3.48 -8.47 5.71
C ARG A 4 3.36 -7.28 4.77
N TYR A 5 3.38 -6.09 5.36
CA TYR A 5 3.17 -4.83 4.67
C TYR A 5 4.25 -3.85 5.11
N TYR A 6 4.94 -3.21 4.16
CA TYR A 6 5.95 -2.21 4.46
C TYR A 6 6.19 -1.30 3.25
N THR A 7 6.74 -0.12 3.48
CA THR A 7 7.27 0.75 2.43
C THR A 7 8.73 0.39 2.14
N ASN A 8 9.20 0.64 0.92
CA ASN A 8 10.63 0.59 0.59
C ASN A 8 11.31 1.97 0.64
N PHE A 9 10.63 2.97 1.18
CA PHE A 9 11.09 4.34 1.29
C PHE A 9 10.77 4.88 2.69
N GLU A 10 11.60 5.82 3.12
CA GLU A 10 11.37 6.60 4.32
C GLU A 10 10.46 7.80 4.00
N PHE A 11 9.59 8.12 4.96
CA PHE A 11 8.69 9.27 4.92
C PHE A 11 8.43 9.75 6.35
N TYR A 12 8.07 11.02 6.49
CA TYR A 12 7.65 11.60 7.77
C TYR A 12 6.16 11.33 8.01
N TYR A 13 5.81 11.03 9.26
CA TYR A 13 4.43 10.91 9.73
C TYR A 13 4.28 11.44 11.15
N ASP A 14 3.23 12.21 11.37
CA ASP A 14 2.63 12.50 12.68
C ASP A 14 1.10 12.45 12.58
N GLU A 15 0.40 12.58 13.72
CA GLU A 15 -1.07 12.52 13.79
C GLU A 15 -1.81 13.52 12.86
N ASN A 16 -1.12 14.56 12.37
CA ASN A 16 -1.70 15.62 11.55
C ASN A 16 -1.11 15.69 10.14
N THR A 17 -0.02 15.00 9.84
CA THR A 17 0.71 15.12 8.56
C THR A 17 1.41 13.83 8.17
N MET A 18 1.31 13.48 6.88
CA MET A 18 1.99 12.33 6.29
C MET A 18 2.66 12.75 4.97
N ASP A 19 3.96 12.51 4.85
CA ASP A 19 4.73 12.82 3.65
C ASP A 19 4.47 11.77 2.55
N ILE A 20 3.39 11.98 1.81
CA ILE A 20 3.05 11.15 0.66
C ILE A 20 3.79 11.66 -0.59
N PRO A 21 4.41 10.77 -1.39
CA PRO A 21 5.05 11.15 -2.64
C PRO A 21 4.14 11.97 -3.58
N GLN A 22 4.47 13.25 -3.76
CA GLN A 22 3.65 14.20 -4.49
C GLN A 22 3.41 13.78 -5.95
N HIS A 23 4.41 13.20 -6.61
CA HIS A 23 4.28 12.75 -8.00
C HIS A 23 3.28 11.60 -8.16
N ILE A 24 2.98 10.83 -7.10
CA ILE A 24 1.92 9.82 -7.12
C ILE A 24 0.55 10.49 -7.01
N LEU A 25 0.42 11.48 -6.12
CA LEU A 25 -0.83 12.25 -5.94
C LEU A 25 -1.20 13.04 -7.20
N GLU A 26 -0.20 13.60 -7.88
CA GLU A 26 -0.37 14.42 -9.07
C GLU A 26 -0.34 13.61 -10.37
N SER A 27 -0.10 12.30 -10.31
CA SER A 27 -0.03 11.45 -11.51
C SER A 27 -1.36 11.44 -12.26
N GLU A 28 -1.34 11.77 -13.55
CA GLU A 28 -2.48 11.60 -14.46
C GLU A 28 -2.68 10.14 -14.89
N GLN A 29 -1.68 9.28 -14.64
CA GLN A 29 -1.75 7.85 -14.96
C GLN A 29 -2.55 7.05 -13.93
N LEU A 30 -2.76 7.63 -12.74
CA LEU A 30 -3.44 6.97 -11.63
C LEU A 30 -4.85 7.53 -11.44
N SER A 31 -5.82 6.65 -11.29
CA SER A 31 -7.16 7.03 -10.87
C SER A 31 -7.18 7.59 -9.44
N ASP A 32 -8.24 8.32 -9.12
CA ASP A 32 -8.49 8.79 -7.75
C ASP A 32 -8.59 7.60 -6.77
N ALA A 33 -9.15 6.48 -7.21
CA ALA A 33 -9.24 5.25 -6.41
C ALA A 33 -7.84 4.71 -6.07
N ALA A 34 -6.93 4.62 -7.04
CA ALA A 34 -5.56 4.18 -6.80
C ALA A 34 -4.82 5.12 -5.83
N LYS A 35 -4.96 6.43 -6.00
CA LYS A 35 -4.36 7.43 -5.09
C LYS A 35 -4.90 7.30 -3.67
N ASN A 36 -6.21 7.15 -3.52
CA ASN A 36 -6.85 6.96 -2.22
C ASN A 36 -6.31 5.69 -1.51
N ILE A 37 -6.27 4.57 -2.23
CA ILE A 37 -5.77 3.31 -1.66
C ILE A 37 -4.29 3.39 -1.32
N TYR A 38 -3.48 4.08 -2.13
CA TYR A 38 -2.07 4.29 -1.84
C TYR A 38 -1.86 5.04 -0.52
N ILE A 39 -2.62 6.13 -0.31
CA ILE A 39 -2.58 6.92 0.94
C ILE A 39 -2.96 6.04 2.13
N TYR A 40 -4.07 5.29 2.05
CA TYR A 40 -4.49 4.44 3.16
C TYR A 40 -3.52 3.29 3.43
N PHE A 41 -2.90 2.72 2.41
CA PHE A 41 -1.86 1.69 2.58
C PHE A 41 -0.69 2.22 3.42
N ILE A 42 -0.17 3.41 3.07
CA ILE A 42 0.94 4.03 3.79
C ILE A 42 0.52 4.35 5.23
N TYR A 43 -0.67 4.93 5.41
CA TYR A 43 -1.21 5.22 6.74
C TYR A 43 -1.28 3.97 7.62
N LEU A 44 -1.92 2.90 7.14
CA LEU A 44 -2.12 1.67 7.92
C LEU A 44 -0.81 0.93 8.18
N ILE A 45 0.15 0.98 7.26
CA ILE A 45 1.52 0.48 7.50
C ILE A 45 2.18 1.25 8.64
N THR A 46 2.04 2.58 8.65
CA THR A 46 2.62 3.44 9.69
C THR A 46 2.01 3.19 11.06
N GLU A 47 0.69 2.95 11.10
CA GLU A 47 -0.05 2.53 12.30
C GLU A 47 0.25 1.07 12.72
N ASN A 48 1.19 0.39 12.06
CA ASN A 48 1.57 -1.00 12.31
C ASN A 48 0.38 -1.99 12.27
N VAL A 49 -0.58 -1.75 11.37
CA VAL A 49 -1.74 -2.63 11.18
C VAL A 49 -1.30 -3.95 10.58
N GLU A 50 -1.70 -5.07 11.20
CA GLU A 50 -1.24 -6.41 10.82
C GLU A 50 -1.79 -6.90 9.47
N ASP A 51 -3.09 -6.71 9.20
CA ASP A 51 -3.72 -7.03 7.91
C ASP A 51 -4.32 -5.76 7.29
N VAL A 52 -3.50 -5.04 6.51
CA VAL A 52 -3.88 -3.79 5.84
C VAL A 52 -5.07 -3.99 4.88
N LEU A 53 -5.14 -5.13 4.18
CA LEU A 53 -6.21 -5.38 3.21
C LEU A 53 -7.56 -5.62 3.90
N ASP A 54 -7.57 -6.39 4.99
CA ASP A 54 -8.78 -6.56 5.80
C ASP A 54 -9.21 -5.24 6.43
N ALA A 55 -8.28 -4.43 6.94
CA ALA A 55 -8.57 -3.10 7.49
C ALA A 55 -9.20 -2.17 6.44
N LEU A 56 -8.62 -2.08 5.24
CA LEU A 56 -9.17 -1.29 4.13
C LEU A 56 -10.61 -1.69 3.77
N SER A 57 -10.91 -2.99 3.80
CA SER A 57 -12.25 -3.50 3.47
C SER A 57 -13.34 -3.09 4.48
N ARG A 58 -12.92 -2.61 5.66
CA ARG A 58 -13.78 -2.17 6.77
C ARG A 58 -13.87 -0.65 6.90
N ILE A 59 -13.07 0.11 6.17
CA ILE A 59 -13.12 1.57 6.12
C ILE A 59 -14.07 1.96 4.97
N ASP A 60 -15.21 2.57 5.29
CA ASP A 60 -16.26 2.86 4.30
C ASP A 60 -15.74 3.72 3.13
N GLU A 61 -14.87 4.69 3.43
CA GLU A 61 -14.27 5.58 2.45
C GLU A 61 -13.32 4.86 1.50
N ALA A 62 -12.57 3.87 1.98
CA ALA A 62 -11.59 3.11 1.20
C ALA A 62 -12.23 1.91 0.48
N LYS A 63 -13.28 1.32 1.04
CA LYS A 63 -13.87 0.07 0.57
C LYS A 63 -14.31 0.12 -0.88
N LYS A 64 -14.92 1.23 -1.31
CA LYS A 64 -15.38 1.43 -2.69
C LYS A 64 -14.24 1.53 -3.71
N ASP A 65 -13.08 1.98 -3.26
CA ASP A 65 -11.90 2.23 -4.10
C ASP A 65 -10.89 1.07 -4.00
N LEU A 66 -11.09 0.13 -3.07
CA LEU A 66 -10.12 -0.91 -2.72
C LEU A 66 -9.75 -1.80 -3.90
N GLU A 67 -10.73 -2.46 -4.50
CA GLU A 67 -10.48 -3.39 -5.61
C GLU A 67 -9.89 -2.68 -6.84
N PRO A 68 -10.52 -1.62 -7.40
CA PRO A 68 -9.96 -0.94 -8.58
C PRO A 68 -8.61 -0.27 -8.28
N GLY A 69 -8.45 0.34 -7.10
CA GLY A 69 -7.22 0.99 -6.70
C GLY A 69 -6.08 0.00 -6.50
N LEU A 70 -6.33 -1.15 -5.86
CA LEU A 70 -5.30 -2.17 -5.65
C LEU A 70 -4.83 -2.78 -6.97
N GLU A 71 -5.75 -3.11 -7.89
CA GLU A 71 -5.39 -3.65 -9.21
C GLU A 71 -4.48 -2.68 -9.98
N GLU A 72 -4.82 -1.40 -9.98
CA GLU A 72 -4.05 -0.36 -10.67
C GLU A 72 -2.69 -0.15 -10.02
N LEU A 73 -2.60 -0.09 -8.69
CA LEU A 73 -1.33 0.04 -7.99
C LEU A 73 -0.39 -1.15 -8.23
N LEU A 74 -0.93 -2.36 -8.33
CA LEU A 74 -0.17 -3.55 -8.71
C LEU A 74 0.32 -3.46 -10.16
N ALA A 75 -0.55 -3.05 -11.10
CA ALA A 75 -0.20 -2.91 -12.51
C ALA A 75 0.88 -1.85 -12.74
N CYS A 76 0.80 -0.72 -12.03
CA CYS A 76 1.77 0.37 -12.06
C CYS A 76 3.04 0.08 -11.25
N GLY A 77 3.14 -1.06 -10.55
CA GLY A 77 4.32 -1.42 -9.76
C GLY A 77 4.52 -0.61 -8.47
N LEU A 78 3.50 0.15 -8.06
CA LEU A 78 3.48 0.90 -6.81
C LEU A 78 3.22 0.02 -5.59
N ILE A 79 2.64 -1.16 -5.81
CA ILE A 79 2.66 -2.26 -4.86
C ILE A 79 3.30 -3.45 -5.55
N LYS A 80 4.33 -4.02 -4.91
CA LYS A 80 4.98 -5.27 -5.34
C LYS A 80 4.63 -6.35 -4.34
N ASN A 81 4.25 -7.53 -4.81
CA ASN A 81 4.07 -8.70 -3.95
C ASN A 81 5.18 -9.73 -4.20
N GLU A 82 5.72 -10.27 -3.12
CA GLU A 82 6.71 -11.35 -3.17
C GLU A 82 6.37 -12.40 -2.12
N ILE A 83 6.73 -13.66 -2.41
CA ILE A 83 6.62 -14.76 -1.46
C ILE A 83 8.01 -14.97 -0.86
N LYS A 84 8.11 -14.93 0.46
CA LYS A 84 9.34 -15.16 1.21
C LYS A 84 9.14 -16.26 2.24
N THR A 85 10.18 -17.06 2.48
CA THR A 85 10.19 -18.06 3.54
C THR A 85 10.83 -17.44 4.78
N ASN A 86 10.15 -17.49 5.92
CA ASN A 86 10.68 -16.99 7.19
C ASN A 86 11.67 -17.99 7.84
N GLU A 87 12.25 -17.60 8.99
CA GLU A 87 13.22 -18.43 9.73
C GLU A 87 12.64 -19.76 10.23
N ALA A 88 11.32 -19.86 10.36
CA ALA A 88 10.61 -21.09 10.74
C ALA A 88 10.30 -22.00 9.54
N GLY A 89 10.65 -21.60 8.30
CA GLY A 89 10.35 -22.35 7.09
C GLY A 89 8.93 -22.13 6.54
N GLU A 90 8.20 -21.14 7.05
CA GLU A 90 6.84 -20.83 6.61
C GLU A 90 6.83 -19.78 5.50
N GLU A 91 5.95 -19.93 4.52
CA GLU A 91 5.74 -18.94 3.46
C GLU A 91 4.93 -17.74 3.96
N GLU A 92 5.43 -16.55 3.65
CA GLU A 92 4.83 -15.25 3.94
C GLU A 92 4.69 -14.45 2.64
N VAL A 93 3.55 -13.76 2.45
CA VAL A 93 3.38 -12.79 1.36
C VAL A 93 3.76 -11.42 1.85
N HIS A 94 4.67 -10.78 1.15
CA HIS A 94 5.13 -9.45 1.45
C HIS A 94 4.58 -8.49 0.39
N TYR A 95 3.80 -7.50 0.83
CA TYR A 95 3.36 -6.38 0.02
C TYR A 95 4.28 -5.18 0.31
N ILE A 96 5.02 -4.76 -0.71
CA ILE A 96 5.96 -3.65 -0.65
C ILE A 96 5.34 -2.46 -1.36
N VAL A 97 5.01 -1.42 -0.61
CA VAL A 97 4.55 -0.14 -1.16
C VAL A 97 5.77 0.67 -1.58
N THR A 98 5.77 1.15 -2.82
CA THR A 98 6.89 1.87 -3.44
C THR A 98 6.45 3.24 -3.94
N LYS A 99 7.43 4.14 -4.15
CA LYS A 99 7.20 5.44 -4.78
C LYS A 99 7.61 5.47 -6.27
N GLU A 100 8.14 4.37 -6.80
CA GLU A 100 8.59 4.24 -8.18
C GLU A 100 7.56 3.45 -8.97
N MET A 101 7.00 4.05 -10.03
CA MET A 101 6.12 3.36 -10.98
C MET A 101 6.97 2.52 -11.94
N ASN A 102 6.40 1.44 -12.48
CA ASN A 102 7.01 0.70 -13.58
C ASN A 102 7.19 1.64 -14.79
N GLU A 103 8.38 1.61 -15.40
CA GLU A 103 8.67 2.32 -16.66
C GLU A 103 7.91 1.73 -17.86
#